data_AF-A0A965P731-F1
#
_entry.id   AF-A0A965P731-F1
#
_cell.length_a   1.000
_cell.length_b   1.000
_cell.length_c   1.000
_cell.angle_alpha   90.00
_cell.angle_beta   90.00
_cell.angle_gamma   90.00
#
_symmetry.space_group_name_H-M   'P 1'
#
loop_
_entity.id
_entity.type
_entity.pdbx_description
1 polymer ?
#
loop_
_entity_poly.entity_id
_entity_poly.type
_entity_poly.pdbx_seq_one_letter_code
_entity_poly.pdbx_strand_id
1 'polypeptide(L)'
;MMCMNSVGQIPQDSQGYKRNKELQGKNTISYTQMKRIKSYFDNYKGDFKDAEFILNGGLKMKYWVEQTLNQMRANIKMTQTNRTNAGESNQFIDSHEKYDTNVRPSQTHKKTTERHASSIPKITEEINKIKKLIKY
;
A
#
# COMPACT_ATOMS: atom_id res chain seq x y z
N MET A 1 12.43 11.23 -30.03
CA MET A 1 13.31 12.36 -29.67
C MET A 1 12.60 13.73 -29.55
N MET A 2 11.25 13.82 -29.63
CA MET A 2 10.55 15.12 -29.66
C MET A 2 10.69 15.95 -28.38
N CYS A 3 10.61 15.33 -27.18
CA CYS A 3 10.56 16.07 -25.92
C CYS A 3 11.91 16.65 -25.46
N MET A 4 13.03 16.03 -25.85
CA MET A 4 14.38 16.52 -25.53
C MET A 4 14.80 17.67 -26.46
N ASN A 5 14.29 17.68 -27.69
CA ASN A 5 14.62 18.71 -28.67
C ASN A 5 13.66 19.92 -28.60
N SER A 6 12.54 19.80 -27.88
CA SER A 6 11.52 20.84 -27.73
C SER A 6 11.77 21.82 -26.58
N VAL A 7 12.77 21.56 -25.75
CA VAL A 7 13.21 22.42 -24.65
C VAL A 7 14.59 22.95 -24.98
N GLY A 8 14.85 24.21 -24.62
CA GLY A 8 16.11 24.93 -24.91
C GLY A 8 17.30 24.36 -24.11
N GLN A 9 17.97 25.19 -23.30
CA GLN A 9 18.99 24.66 -22.40
C GLN A 9 18.35 23.74 -21.34
N ILE A 10 18.83 22.51 -21.27
CA ILE A 10 18.32 21.49 -20.34
C ILE A 10 19.37 21.23 -19.25
N PRO A 11 19.03 21.38 -17.97
CA PRO A 11 19.86 20.88 -16.88
C PRO A 11 19.93 19.35 -16.98
N GLN A 12 21.11 18.79 -17.28
CA GLN A 12 21.28 17.33 -17.41
C GLN A 12 21.08 16.59 -16.08
N ASP A 13 21.14 17.31 -14.97
CA ASP A 13 20.88 16.85 -13.62
C ASP A 13 19.39 16.79 -13.27
N SER A 14 18.50 17.39 -14.08
CA SER A 14 17.05 17.36 -13.87
C SER A 14 16.50 15.92 -13.86
N GLN A 15 15.50 15.70 -13.01
CA GLN A 15 14.86 14.39 -12.88
C GLN A 15 14.12 14.00 -14.16
N GLY A 16 13.45 14.96 -14.81
CA GLY A 16 12.77 14.80 -16.09
C GLY A 16 13.74 14.43 -17.21
N TYR A 17 14.92 15.06 -17.27
CA TYR A 17 15.94 14.71 -18.24
C TYR A 17 16.43 13.26 -18.07
N LYS A 18 16.83 12.89 -16.84
CA LYS A 18 17.31 11.54 -16.53
C LYS A 18 16.25 10.48 -16.85
N ARG A 19 15.00 10.73 -16.45
CA ARG A 19 13.88 9.80 -16.68
C ARG A 19 13.56 9.63 -18.16
N ASN A 20 13.52 10.72 -18.91
CA ASN A 20 13.25 10.66 -20.34
C ASN A 20 14.38 9.96 -21.09
N LYS A 21 15.65 10.23 -20.75
CA LYS A 21 16.80 9.50 -21.30
C LYS A 21 16.71 8.00 -21.01
N GLU A 22 16.33 7.62 -19.78
CA GLU A 22 16.11 6.22 -19.40
C GLU A 22 15.00 5.57 -20.23
N LEU A 23 13.86 6.26 -20.41
CA LEU A 23 12.70 5.74 -21.15
C LEU A 23 12.97 5.61 -22.65
N GLN A 24 13.74 6.52 -23.24
CA GLN A 24 14.09 6.44 -24.67
C GLN A 24 14.95 5.22 -25.00
N GLY A 25 15.74 4.73 -24.04
CA GLY A 25 16.58 3.55 -24.21
C GLY A 25 15.87 2.22 -23.96
N LYS A 26 14.57 2.22 -23.63
CA LYS A 26 13.83 1.03 -23.21
C LYS A 26 12.55 0.85 -24.03
N ASN A 27 12.29 -0.38 -24.44
CA ASN A 27 11.05 -0.76 -25.13
C ASN A 27 9.91 -1.12 -24.15
N THR A 28 10.23 -1.28 -22.86
CA THR A 28 9.29 -1.68 -21.82
C THR A 28 9.44 -0.79 -20.59
N ILE A 29 8.35 -0.63 -19.85
CA ILE A 29 8.31 0.10 -18.58
C ILE A 29 7.69 -0.78 -17.50
N SER A 30 8.30 -0.79 -16.31
CA SER A 30 7.74 -1.47 -15.14
C SER A 30 6.58 -0.69 -14.53
N TYR A 31 5.69 -1.39 -13.82
CA TYR A 31 4.60 -0.77 -13.06
C TYR A 31 5.12 0.28 -12.06
N THR A 32 6.24 0.01 -11.39
CA THR A 32 6.86 0.94 -10.44
C THR A 32 7.32 2.23 -11.11
N GLN A 33 7.96 2.13 -12.29
CA GLN A 33 8.34 3.31 -13.08
C GLN A 33 7.11 4.10 -13.53
N MET A 34 6.07 3.41 -14.00
CA MET A 34 4.81 4.05 -14.42
C MET A 34 4.10 4.76 -13.27
N LYS A 35 4.08 4.17 -12.06
CA LYS A 35 3.57 4.81 -10.84
C LYS A 35 4.40 6.05 -10.46
N ARG A 36 5.73 6.02 -10.60
CA ARG A 36 6.60 7.19 -10.37
C ARG A 36 6.29 8.34 -11.34
N ILE A 37 6.08 8.03 -12.62
CA ILE A 37 5.67 9.04 -13.63
C ILE A 37 4.29 9.60 -13.28
N LYS A 38 3.32 8.75 -12.94
CA LYS A 38 1.99 9.20 -12.51
C LYS A 38 2.10 10.13 -11.29
N SER A 39 2.87 9.72 -10.28
CA SER A 39 3.09 10.52 -9.08
C SER A 39 3.72 11.88 -9.38
N TYR A 40 4.59 11.99 -10.38
CA TYR A 40 5.09 13.28 -10.83
C TYR A 40 3.93 14.15 -11.36
N PHE A 41 3.13 13.64 -12.30
CA PHE A 41 2.05 14.42 -12.90
C PHE A 41 0.90 14.74 -11.93
N ASP A 42 0.60 13.85 -10.98
CA ASP A 42 -0.44 14.06 -9.96
C ASP A 42 -0.08 15.20 -9.00
N ASN A 43 1.21 15.38 -8.71
CA ASN A 43 1.71 16.40 -7.79
C ASN A 43 2.23 17.66 -8.50
N TYR A 44 2.19 17.68 -9.82
CA TYR A 44 2.70 18.79 -10.62
C TYR A 44 1.72 19.97 -10.59
N LYS A 45 2.22 21.14 -10.17
CA LYS A 45 1.43 22.39 -10.02
C LYS A 45 1.89 23.53 -10.93
N GLY A 46 2.84 23.28 -11.82
CA GLY A 46 3.35 24.26 -12.78
C GLY A 46 2.46 24.40 -14.02
N ASP A 47 2.89 25.23 -14.97
CA ASP A 47 2.20 25.38 -16.25
C ASP A 47 2.61 24.27 -17.22
N PHE A 48 1.72 23.86 -18.12
CA PHE A 48 1.97 22.80 -19.10
C PHE A 48 3.10 23.11 -20.11
N LYS A 49 3.75 24.26 -19.97
CA LYS A 49 4.89 24.73 -20.77
C LYS A 49 6.23 24.60 -20.04
N ASP A 50 6.26 24.22 -18.77
CA ASP A 50 7.53 24.12 -18.06
C ASP A 50 8.41 23.04 -18.68
N ALA A 51 9.72 23.32 -18.70
CA ALA A 51 10.69 22.41 -19.28
C ALA A 51 10.64 21.02 -18.63
N GLU A 52 10.50 20.95 -17.31
CA GLU A 52 10.42 19.68 -16.58
C GLU A 52 9.15 18.87 -16.94
N PHE A 53 8.03 19.55 -17.20
CA PHE A 53 6.78 18.91 -17.63
C PHE A 53 6.91 18.32 -19.03
N ILE A 54 7.47 19.09 -19.96
CA ILE A 54 7.76 18.66 -21.33
C ILE A 54 8.76 17.49 -21.33
N LEU A 55 9.81 17.57 -20.50
CA LEU A 55 10.80 16.51 -20.35
C LEU A 55 10.17 15.22 -19.81
N ASN A 56 9.18 15.28 -18.92
CA ASN A 56 8.44 14.08 -18.50
C ASN A 56 7.47 13.55 -19.57
N GLY A 57 7.43 14.13 -20.76
CA GLY A 57 6.59 13.71 -21.90
C GLY A 57 5.26 14.46 -22.02
N GLY A 58 5.07 15.51 -21.22
CA GLY A 58 3.95 16.44 -21.28
C GLY A 58 2.57 15.78 -21.15
N LEU A 59 1.55 16.44 -21.72
CA LEU A 59 0.16 15.97 -21.67
C LEU A 59 -0.03 14.58 -22.26
N LYS A 60 0.70 14.25 -23.33
CA LYS A 60 0.61 12.93 -23.98
C LYS A 60 1.04 11.82 -23.03
N MET A 61 2.17 11.99 -22.34
CA MET A 61 2.63 10.99 -21.35
C MET A 61 1.71 10.95 -20.14
N LYS A 62 1.25 12.11 -19.64
CA LYS A 62 0.29 12.19 -18.54
C LYS A 62 -0.96 11.35 -18.83
N TYR A 63 -1.60 11.61 -19.97
CA TYR A 63 -2.81 10.89 -20.37
C TYR A 63 -2.54 9.40 -20.58
N TRP A 64 -1.46 9.05 -21.28
CA TRP A 64 -1.11 7.65 -21.53
C TRP A 64 -0.88 6.85 -20.24
N VAL A 65 -0.13 7.40 -19.28
CA VAL A 65 0.12 6.76 -17.98
C VAL A 65 -1.18 6.59 -17.19
N GLU A 66 -2.03 7.60 -17.18
CA GLU A 66 -3.31 7.56 -16.46
C GLU A 66 -4.26 6.49 -17.03
N GLN A 67 -4.47 6.50 -18.35
CA GLN A 67 -5.32 5.51 -19.02
C GLN A 67 -4.79 4.09 -18.86
N THR A 68 -3.49 3.89 -19.07
CA THR A 68 -2.86 2.56 -18.97
C THR A 68 -3.00 2.01 -17.55
N LEU A 69 -2.72 2.80 -16.52
CA LEU A 69 -2.86 2.36 -15.13
C LEU A 69 -4.32 2.09 -14.74
N ASN A 70 -5.26 2.90 -15.22
CA ASN A 70 -6.68 2.70 -14.95
C ASN A 70 -7.19 1.43 -15.63
N GLN A 71 -6.82 1.18 -16.89
CA GLN A 71 -7.17 -0.04 -17.61
C GLN A 71 -6.59 -1.29 -16.92
N MET A 72 -5.32 -1.26 -16.52
CA MET A 72 -4.69 -2.39 -15.82
C MET A 72 -5.41 -2.71 -14.51
N ARG A 73 -5.77 -1.68 -13.73
CA ARG A 73 -6.54 -1.85 -12.49
C ARG A 73 -7.95 -2.37 -12.74
N ALA A 74 -8.63 -1.85 -13.76
CA ALA A 74 -9.95 -2.30 -14.15
C ALA A 74 -9.93 -3.77 -14.56
N ASN A 75 -8.93 -4.21 -15.33
CA ASN A 75 -8.78 -5.61 -15.74
C ASN A 75 -8.61 -6.55 -14.54
N ILE A 76 -7.77 -6.18 -13.57
CA ILE A 76 -7.57 -6.96 -12.34
C ILE A 76 -8.88 -7.05 -11.56
N LYS A 77 -9.53 -5.91 -11.33
CA LYS A 77 -10.81 -5.85 -10.59
C LYS A 77 -11.89 -6.66 -11.30
N MET A 78 -12.02 -6.54 -12.61
CA MET A 78 -12.98 -7.29 -13.41
C MET A 78 -12.75 -8.80 -13.31
N THR A 79 -11.49 -9.23 -13.35
CA THR A 79 -11.13 -10.65 -13.20
C THR A 79 -11.56 -11.17 -11.82
N GLN A 80 -11.26 -10.43 -10.75
CA GLN A 80 -11.66 -10.78 -9.38
C GLN A 80 -13.19 -10.83 -9.24
N THR A 81 -13.89 -9.81 -9.75
CA THR A 81 -15.36 -9.75 -9.74
C THR A 81 -15.99 -10.92 -10.49
N ASN A 82 -15.49 -11.27 -11.67
CA ASN A 82 -16.02 -12.39 -12.45
C ASN A 82 -15.86 -13.72 -11.72
N ARG A 83 -14.72 -13.94 -11.05
CA ARG A 83 -14.50 -15.13 -10.21
C ARG A 83 -15.43 -15.17 -9.00
N THR A 84 -15.63 -14.03 -8.33
CA THR A 84 -16.63 -13.93 -7.25
C THR A 84 -18.04 -14.24 -7.74
N ASN A 85 -18.45 -13.70 -8.89
CA ASN A 85 -19.75 -13.97 -9.49
C ASN A 85 -19.92 -15.44 -9.92
N ALA A 86 -18.82 -16.12 -10.28
CA ALA A 86 -18.80 -17.55 -10.58
C ALA A 86 -18.83 -18.44 -9.32
N GLY A 87 -18.83 -17.85 -8.12
CA GLY A 87 -18.91 -18.57 -6.85
C GLY A 87 -17.57 -18.81 -6.15
N GLU A 88 -16.46 -18.27 -6.66
CA GLU A 88 -15.18 -18.33 -5.96
C GLU A 88 -15.15 -17.36 -4.77
N SER A 89 -14.87 -17.85 -3.56
CA SER A 89 -14.73 -17.03 -2.37
C SER A 89 -13.38 -16.31 -2.33
N ASN A 90 -13.30 -15.24 -1.52
CA ASN A 90 -12.06 -14.56 -1.13
C ASN A 90 -11.19 -13.97 -2.28
N GLN A 91 -11.74 -13.72 -3.47
CA GLN A 91 -10.95 -13.20 -4.61
C GLN A 91 -10.34 -11.80 -4.44
N PHE A 92 -10.85 -11.03 -3.46
CA PHE A 92 -10.33 -9.71 -3.08
C PHE A 92 -9.44 -9.75 -1.83
N ILE A 93 -9.26 -10.93 -1.24
CA ILE A 93 -8.48 -11.14 -0.01
C ILE A 93 -7.26 -11.98 -0.38
N ASP A 94 -6.06 -11.46 -0.10
CA ASP A 94 -4.84 -12.23 -0.31
C ASP A 94 -4.87 -13.48 0.59
N SER A 95 -4.49 -14.62 0.01
CA SER A 95 -4.31 -15.86 0.77
C SER A 95 -3.22 -15.63 1.81
N HIS A 96 -3.58 -15.72 3.09
CA HIS A 96 -2.65 -15.62 4.19
C HIS A 96 -2.78 -16.85 5.06
N GLU A 97 -1.65 -17.46 5.39
CA GLU A 97 -1.59 -18.48 6.41
C GLU A 97 -1.45 -17.80 7.77
N LYS A 98 -2.16 -18.30 8.78
CA LYS A 98 -1.93 -17.87 10.16
C LYS A 98 -0.67 -18.57 10.66
N TYR A 99 0.49 -17.95 10.48
CA TYR A 99 1.72 -18.39 11.13
C TYR A 99 1.60 -18.13 12.64
N ASP A 100 1.51 -19.19 13.45
CA ASP A 100 1.47 -19.17 14.92
C ASP A 100 2.84 -18.86 15.55
N THR A 101 3.70 -18.10 14.87
CA THR A 101 5.10 -17.95 15.25
C THR A 101 5.51 -16.48 15.30
N ASN A 102 5.84 -16.05 16.51
CA ASN A 102 6.50 -14.79 16.89
C ASN A 102 5.63 -13.54 17.06
N VAL A 103 4.45 -13.67 17.68
CA VAL A 103 3.87 -12.51 18.37
C VAL A 103 4.69 -12.29 19.63
N ARG A 104 5.37 -11.14 19.77
CA ARG A 104 6.10 -10.77 20.99
C ARG A 104 5.13 -10.94 22.18
N PRO A 105 5.54 -11.47 23.36
CA PRO A 105 4.62 -11.70 24.47
C PRO A 105 3.78 -10.47 24.86
N SER A 106 4.33 -9.25 24.69
CA SER A 106 3.63 -7.98 24.90
C SER A 106 2.47 -7.69 23.94
N GLN A 107 2.43 -8.36 22.78
CA GLN A 107 1.40 -8.25 21.76
C GLN A 107 0.40 -9.41 21.81
N THR A 108 0.58 -10.36 22.73
CA THR A 108 -0.40 -11.42 22.99
C THR A 108 -1.55 -10.86 23.83
N HIS A 109 -2.79 -11.00 23.34
CA HIS A 109 -3.96 -10.71 24.16
C HIS A 109 -4.23 -11.88 25.09
N LYS A 110 -4.35 -11.62 26.41
CA LYS A 110 -4.78 -12.64 27.38
C LYS A 110 -6.15 -13.19 26.97
N LYS A 111 -6.26 -14.53 26.88
CA LYS A 111 -7.54 -15.21 26.68
C LYS A 111 -8.50 -14.79 27.80
N THR A 112 -9.78 -14.68 27.50
CA THR A 112 -10.80 -14.23 28.48
C THR A 112 -10.77 -15.06 29.76
N THR A 113 -10.47 -16.37 29.65
CA THR A 113 -10.28 -17.30 30.77
C THR A 113 -9.12 -16.92 31.71
N GLU A 114 -8.03 -16.36 31.18
CA GLU A 114 -6.84 -15.97 31.94
C GLU A 114 -6.97 -14.58 32.57
N ARG A 115 -7.93 -13.75 32.11
CA ARG A 115 -8.18 -12.42 32.66
C ARG A 115 -8.76 -12.47 34.07
N HIS A 116 -9.47 -13.53 34.42
CA HIS A 116 -10.11 -13.73 35.72
C HIS A 116 -9.23 -14.50 36.73
N ALA A 117 -8.05 -14.96 36.34
CA ALA A 117 -7.15 -15.69 37.24
C ALA A 117 -6.65 -14.83 38.43
N SER A 118 -6.58 -13.50 38.27
CA SER A 118 -6.22 -12.57 39.36
C SER A 118 -7.33 -12.36 40.40
N SER A 119 -8.55 -12.81 40.13
CA SER A 119 -9.67 -12.77 41.07
C SER A 119 -9.64 -13.93 42.07
N ILE A 120 -9.00 -15.05 41.73
CA ILE A 120 -8.91 -16.24 42.58
C ILE A 120 -8.21 -15.96 43.93
N PRO A 121 -7.01 -15.31 43.99
CA PRO A 121 -6.34 -15.09 45.27
C PRO A 121 -7.11 -14.16 46.22
N LYS A 122 -7.82 -13.15 45.69
CA LYS A 122 -8.65 -12.23 46.50
C LYS A 122 -9.84 -12.95 47.13
N ILE A 123 -10.50 -13.83 46.37
CA ILE A 123 -11.61 -14.66 46.87
C ILE A 123 -11.14 -15.59 48.00
N THR A 124 -9.95 -16.19 47.88
CA THR A 124 -9.43 -17.08 48.94
C THR A 124 -9.12 -16.36 50.25
N GLU A 125 -8.60 -15.13 50.21
CA GLU A 125 -8.35 -14.34 51.42
C GLU A 125 -9.65 -13.94 52.12
N GLU A 126 -10.67 -13.53 51.34
CA GLU A 126 -12.00 -13.18 51.87
C GLU A 126 -12.70 -14.38 52.53
N ILE A 127 -12.67 -15.56 51.89
CA ILE A 127 -13.20 -16.80 52.47
C ILE A 127 -12.50 -17.15 53.78
N ASN A 128 -11.17 -16.98 53.85
CA ASN A 128 -10.42 -17.25 55.08
C ASN A 128 -10.74 -16.27 56.20
N LYS A 129 -11.02 -14.99 55.89
CA LYS A 129 -11.52 -14.01 56.87
C LYS A 129 -12.91 -14.40 57.38
N ILE A 130 -13.82 -14.77 56.48
CA ILE A 130 -15.17 -15.23 56.85
C ILE A 130 -15.11 -16.47 57.76
N LYS A 131 -14.27 -17.46 57.42
CA LYS A 131 -14.08 -18.66 58.26
C LYS A 131 -13.54 -18.34 59.66
N LYS A 132 -12.72 -17.30 59.82
CA LYS A 132 -12.25 -16.84 61.13
C LYS A 132 -13.35 -16.14 61.93
N LEU A 133 -14.24 -15.40 61.26
CA LEU A 133 -15.36 -14.71 61.89
C LEU A 133 -16.50 -15.66 62.31
N ILE A 134 -16.67 -16.78 61.61
CA ILE A 134 -17.67 -17.82 61.92
C ILE A 134 -17.19 -18.77 63.03
N LYS A 135 -15.88 -18.81 63.34
CA LYS A 135 -15.37 -19.56 64.50
C LYS A 135 -15.57 -18.79 65.81
N TYR A 136 -16.84 -18.72 66.23
CA TYR A 136 -17.29 -18.61 67.61
C TYR A 136 -18.49 -19.55 67.78
#